data_AF-A0A1J5DMA9-F1
#
_entry.id   AF-A0A1J5DMA9-F1
#
_cell.length_a   1.000
_cell.length_b   1.000
_cell.length_c   1.000
_cell.angle_alpha   90.00
_cell.angle_beta   90.00
_cell.angle_gamma   90.00
#
_symmetry.space_group_name_H-M   'P 1'
#
loop_
_entity.id
_entity.type
_entity.pdbx_description
1 polymer ?
#
loop_
_entity_poly.entity_id
_entity_poly.type
_entity_poly.pdbx_seq_one_letter_code
_entity_poly.pdbx_strand_id
1 'polypeptide(L)'
;MEPAQDTYCEEVSAAFLNGRGHGLVMSSKDLSIVWAWREAKIPLSVVLRGLEHAFAVWQGPSAPRSISFAREHVERLFCAHREQHPSPRPPSHRSSSIDLERRRQLLIELGQRSSEERTKEALRSGYRALVGADNPADSWKAARKRILEALRAGLRPDEHARIERDARRGTEVMAPDAAMAHRARQQERCLLELFGLDELQD
;
A
#
# COMPACT_ATOMS: atom_id res chain seq x y z
N MET A 1 -19.18 5.66 27.07
CA MET A 1 -18.66 4.85 25.95
C MET A 1 -17.34 4.30 26.44
N GLU A 2 -17.34 3.06 26.92
CA GLU A 2 -16.12 2.45 27.48
C GLU A 2 -15.09 2.20 26.36
N PRO A 3 -13.79 2.41 26.60
CA PRO A 3 -12.78 2.14 25.59
C PRO A 3 -12.73 0.63 25.33
N ALA A 4 -12.87 0.21 24.07
CA ALA A 4 -12.67 -1.17 23.69
C ALA A 4 -11.27 -1.62 24.13
N GLN A 5 -11.22 -2.53 25.10
CA GLN A 5 -10.00 -3.16 25.57
C GLN A 5 -9.32 -3.86 24.39
N ASP A 6 -8.10 -3.44 24.04
CA ASP A 6 -7.32 -4.07 22.99
C ASP A 6 -6.64 -5.31 23.56
N THR A 7 -7.34 -6.45 23.48
CA THR A 7 -6.91 -7.74 24.02
C THR A 7 -5.48 -8.10 23.60
N TYR A 8 -5.04 -7.69 22.42
CA TYR A 8 -3.67 -7.92 21.95
C TYR A 8 -2.64 -7.21 22.85
N CYS A 9 -2.86 -5.92 23.10
CA CYS A 9 -1.95 -5.11 23.91
C CYS A 9 -1.96 -5.57 25.37
N GLU A 10 -3.11 -5.96 25.89
CA GLU A 10 -3.26 -6.48 27.26
C GLU A 10 -2.49 -7.79 27.47
N GLU A 11 -2.66 -8.76 26.57
CA GLU A 11 -1.99 -10.06 26.65
C GLU A 11 -0.47 -9.93 26.53
N VAL A 12 0.02 -9.11 25.59
CA VAL A 12 1.46 -8.85 25.45
C VAL A 12 2.01 -8.14 26.68
N SER A 13 1.26 -7.18 27.22
CA SER A 13 1.65 -6.47 28.43
C SER A 13 1.72 -7.41 29.63
N ALA A 14 0.69 -8.24 29.84
CA ALA A 14 0.64 -9.22 30.91
C ALA A 14 1.83 -10.19 30.81
N ALA A 15 2.13 -10.72 29.62
CA ALA A 15 3.25 -11.63 29.41
C ALA A 15 4.61 -10.99 29.75
N PHE A 16 4.84 -9.74 29.32
CA PHE A 16 6.07 -9.01 29.64
C PHE A 16 6.19 -8.70 31.14
N LEU A 17 5.10 -8.26 31.77
CA LEU A 17 5.06 -7.95 33.21
C LEU A 17 5.24 -9.21 34.09
N ASN A 18 4.68 -10.35 33.65
CA ASN A 18 4.88 -11.64 34.33
C ASN A 18 6.31 -12.14 34.18
N GLY A 19 6.90 -12.05 32.98
CA GLY A 19 8.28 -12.49 32.74
C GLY A 19 9.33 -11.69 33.53
N ARG A 20 9.06 -10.42 33.86
CA ARG A 20 9.95 -9.60 34.70
C ARG A 20 9.73 -9.78 36.21
N GLY A 21 8.70 -10.50 36.63
CA GLY A 21 8.40 -10.84 38.03
C GLY A 21 7.88 -9.70 38.92
N HIS A 22 7.85 -8.44 38.46
CA HIS A 22 7.28 -7.32 39.24
C HIS A 22 7.01 -6.05 38.41
N GLY A 23 5.90 -5.34 38.68
CA GLY A 23 5.77 -3.89 38.49
C GLY A 23 4.47 -3.44 37.79
N LEU A 24 4.00 -2.24 38.13
CA LEU A 24 2.60 -1.85 37.98
C LEU A 24 2.13 -1.53 36.55
N VAL A 25 2.99 -1.08 35.63
CA VAL A 25 2.57 -0.71 34.27
C VAL A 25 3.75 -0.83 33.28
N MET A 26 3.44 -1.07 32.00
CA MET A 26 4.38 -0.81 30.88
C MET A 26 4.57 0.68 30.63
N SER A 27 5.75 1.09 30.19
CA SER A 27 5.95 2.47 29.76
C SER A 27 5.21 2.77 28.46
N SER A 28 4.85 4.03 28.21
CA SER A 28 4.24 4.45 26.93
C SER A 28 5.13 4.13 25.72
N LYS A 29 6.46 4.13 25.92
CA LYS A 29 7.44 3.75 24.89
C LYS A 29 7.43 2.25 24.59
N ASP A 30 7.16 1.41 25.59
CA ASP A 30 7.03 -0.02 25.36
C ASP A 30 5.68 -0.36 24.72
N LEU A 31 4.62 0.34 25.12
CA LEU A 31 3.31 0.20 24.47
C LEU A 31 3.39 0.54 22.99
N SER A 32 4.11 1.59 22.58
CA SER A 32 4.26 1.92 21.15
C SER A 32 4.93 0.81 20.34
N ILE A 33 5.79 -0.01 20.95
CA ILE A 33 6.38 -1.20 20.31
C ILE A 33 5.33 -2.27 20.09
N VAL A 34 4.46 -2.50 21.09
CA VAL A 34 3.34 -3.45 20.98
C VAL A 34 2.35 -3.02 19.90
N TRP A 35 2.04 -1.72 19.85
CA TRP A 35 1.23 -1.13 18.78
C TRP A 35 1.85 -1.37 17.40
N ALA A 36 3.16 -1.15 17.26
CA ALA A 36 3.85 -1.40 15.99
C ALA A 36 3.79 -2.88 15.57
N TRP A 37 3.90 -3.83 16.49
CA TRP A 37 3.72 -5.26 16.19
C TRP A 37 2.29 -5.61 15.77
N ARG A 38 1.30 -4.99 16.42
CA ARG A 38 -0.11 -5.15 16.06
C ARG A 38 -0.41 -4.58 14.67
N GLU A 39 0.09 -3.38 14.36
CA GLU A 39 -0.03 -2.75 13.05
C GLU A 39 0.65 -3.57 11.95
N ALA A 40 1.81 -4.14 12.25
CA ALA A 40 2.52 -5.09 11.38
C ALA A 40 1.82 -6.46 11.26
N LYS A 41 0.67 -6.65 11.91
CA LYS A 41 -0.14 -7.88 11.92
C LYS A 41 0.66 -9.10 12.39
N ILE A 42 1.58 -8.91 13.33
CA ILE A 42 2.29 -10.02 13.95
C ILE A 42 1.30 -10.78 14.85
N PRO A 43 1.08 -12.09 14.65
CA PRO A 43 0.14 -12.85 15.47
C PRO A 43 0.53 -12.80 16.95
N LEU A 44 -0.48 -12.72 17.83
CA LEU A 44 -0.26 -12.68 19.28
C LEU A 44 0.59 -13.86 19.75
N SER A 45 0.32 -15.07 19.25
CA SER A 45 1.10 -16.28 19.58
C SER A 45 2.58 -16.17 19.23
N VAL A 46 2.93 -15.45 18.15
CA VAL A 46 4.32 -15.21 17.74
C VAL A 46 5.01 -14.25 18.71
N VAL A 47 4.33 -13.17 19.09
CA VAL A 47 4.86 -12.20 20.07
C VAL A 47 5.09 -12.85 21.43
N LEU A 48 4.11 -13.60 21.93
CA LEU A 48 4.21 -14.30 23.22
C LEU A 48 5.38 -15.30 23.24
N ARG A 49 5.53 -16.11 22.19
CA ARG A 49 6.68 -17.03 22.06
C ARG A 49 8.01 -16.30 21.94
N GLY A 50 8.04 -15.16 21.24
CA GLY A 50 9.23 -14.33 21.13
C GLY A 50 9.66 -13.76 22.48
N LEU A 51 8.71 -13.32 23.30
CA LEU A 51 8.97 -12.90 24.68
C LEU A 51 9.52 -14.04 25.53
N GLU A 52 8.88 -15.20 25.50
CA GLU A 52 9.33 -16.39 26.24
C GLU A 52 10.78 -16.76 25.88
N HIS A 53 11.09 -16.82 24.58
CA HIS A 53 12.45 -17.11 24.11
C HIS A 53 13.45 -16.04 24.53
N ALA A 54 13.08 -14.77 24.45
CA ALA A 54 13.94 -13.66 24.84
C ALA A 54 14.26 -13.69 26.35
N PHE A 55 13.26 -14.00 27.19
CA PHE A 55 13.47 -14.18 28.63
C PHE A 55 14.33 -15.41 28.94
N ALA A 56 14.14 -16.53 28.23
CA ALA A 56 14.89 -17.77 28.46
C ALA A 56 16.40 -17.62 28.20
N VAL A 57 16.79 -16.76 27.25
CA VAL A 57 18.21 -16.52 26.91
C VAL A 57 18.79 -15.27 27.57
N TRP A 58 18.02 -14.57 28.38
CA TRP A 58 18.46 -13.34 29.04
C TRP A 58 19.52 -13.64 30.10
N GLN A 59 20.72 -13.08 29.92
CA GLN A 59 21.86 -13.25 30.84
C GLN A 59 22.16 -11.98 31.65
N GLY A 60 21.30 -10.97 31.58
CA GLY A 60 21.52 -9.72 32.29
C GLY A 60 21.41 -9.89 33.81
N PRO A 61 22.07 -9.03 34.60
CA PRO A 61 22.07 -9.12 36.06
C PRO A 61 20.71 -8.81 36.71
N SER A 62 19.72 -8.37 35.92
CA SER A 62 18.37 -8.05 36.38
C SER A 62 17.38 -8.23 35.24
N ALA A 63 16.08 -8.38 35.56
CA ALA A 63 15.04 -8.51 34.55
C ALA A 63 15.03 -7.30 33.58
N PRO A 64 14.77 -7.53 32.28
CA PRO A 64 14.72 -6.47 31.27
C PRO A 64 13.63 -5.45 31.60
N ARG A 65 13.98 -4.16 31.51
CA ARG A 65 13.07 -3.05 31.87
C ARG A 65 12.17 -2.59 30.73
N SER A 66 12.52 -2.91 29.48
CA SER A 66 11.81 -2.52 28.26
C SER A 66 11.56 -3.75 27.41
N ILE A 67 10.40 -3.79 26.74
CA ILE A 67 10.00 -4.89 25.85
C ILE A 67 10.85 -4.95 24.57
N SER A 68 11.57 -3.86 24.26
CA SER A 68 12.47 -3.78 23.11
C SER A 68 13.53 -4.89 23.06
N PHE A 69 13.93 -5.46 24.21
CA PHE A 69 14.89 -6.57 24.26
C PHE A 69 14.41 -7.83 23.50
N ALA A 70 13.09 -8.02 23.39
CA ALA A 70 12.50 -9.18 22.73
C ALA A 70 12.28 -8.96 21.22
N ARG A 71 12.55 -7.76 20.70
CA ARG A 71 12.24 -7.40 19.30
C ARG A 71 12.85 -8.36 18.30
N GLU A 72 14.13 -8.67 18.44
CA GLU A 72 14.83 -9.55 17.51
C GLU A 72 14.23 -10.97 17.50
N HIS A 73 13.86 -11.50 18.67
CA HIS A 73 13.24 -12.80 18.80
C HIS A 73 11.84 -12.85 18.17
N VAL A 74 11.04 -11.82 18.42
CA VAL A 74 9.69 -11.68 17.83
C VAL A 74 9.77 -11.57 16.32
N GLU A 75 10.67 -10.73 15.78
CA GLU A 75 10.85 -10.56 14.33
C GLU A 75 11.34 -11.84 13.66
N ARG A 76 12.28 -12.56 14.28
CA ARG A 76 12.79 -13.85 13.78
C ARG A 76 11.68 -14.90 13.72
N LEU A 77 10.89 -15.04 14.78
CA LEU A 77 9.76 -15.96 14.81
C LEU A 77 8.66 -15.53 13.85
N PHE A 78 8.44 -14.23 13.65
CA PHE A 78 7.50 -13.73 12.67
C PHE A 78 7.94 -14.05 11.24
N CYS A 79 9.25 -13.94 10.95
CA CYS A 79 9.79 -14.36 9.66
C CYS A 79 9.51 -15.85 9.39
N ALA A 80 9.87 -16.73 10.34
CA ALA A 80 9.60 -18.16 10.23
C ALA A 80 8.09 -18.48 10.16
N HIS A 81 7.27 -17.74 10.92
CA HIS A 81 5.82 -17.87 10.85
C HIS A 81 5.28 -17.48 9.47
N ARG A 82 5.83 -16.44 8.84
CA ARG A 82 5.47 -16.04 7.47
C ARG A 82 5.92 -17.03 6.42
N GLU A 83 6.99 -17.80 6.66
CA GLU A 83 7.43 -18.86 5.75
C GLU A 83 6.51 -20.09 5.83
N GLN A 84 6.04 -20.43 7.02
CA GLN A 84 5.14 -21.58 7.26
C GLN A 84 3.67 -21.26 6.98
N HIS A 85 3.29 -20.01 7.20
CA HIS A 85 2.02 -19.42 6.84
C HIS A 85 2.31 -18.28 5.86
N PRO A 86 2.69 -18.61 4.60
CA PRO A 86 2.77 -17.60 3.58
C PRO A 86 1.44 -16.87 3.60
N SER A 87 1.49 -15.59 3.98
CA SER A 87 0.35 -14.71 3.84
C SER A 87 -0.18 -14.97 2.43
N PRO A 88 -1.49 -15.22 2.23
CA PRO A 88 -2.02 -15.28 0.89
C PRO A 88 -1.46 -14.05 0.19
N ARG A 89 -0.82 -14.24 -0.98
CA ARG A 89 -0.46 -13.12 -1.85
C ARG A 89 -1.63 -12.13 -1.79
N PRO A 90 -1.37 -10.82 -1.67
CA PRO A 90 -2.41 -9.80 -1.49
C PRO A 90 -3.61 -10.16 -2.36
N PRO A 91 -4.82 -10.23 -1.78
CA PRO A 91 -5.89 -11.11 -2.23
C PRO A 91 -6.10 -11.01 -3.74
N SER A 92 -5.63 -12.03 -4.46
CA SER A 92 -6.04 -12.29 -5.83
C SER A 92 -7.42 -12.95 -5.81
N HIS A 93 -8.32 -12.39 -6.63
CA HIS A 93 -9.52 -12.99 -7.22
C HIS A 93 -10.93 -12.63 -6.69
N ARG A 94 -11.21 -12.44 -5.39
CA ARG A 94 -12.58 -12.00 -4.98
C ARG A 94 -12.75 -10.49 -4.93
N SER A 95 -11.89 -9.78 -4.20
CA SER A 95 -11.84 -8.31 -4.24
C SER A 95 -11.47 -7.82 -5.64
N SER A 96 -10.55 -8.51 -6.33
CA SER A 96 -10.17 -8.12 -7.69
C SER A 96 -11.31 -8.25 -8.70
N SER A 97 -12.25 -9.19 -8.55
CA SER A 97 -13.40 -9.27 -9.48
C SER A 97 -14.37 -8.10 -9.27
N ILE A 98 -14.64 -7.74 -8.02
CA ILE A 98 -15.50 -6.58 -7.68
C ILE A 98 -14.81 -5.28 -8.11
N ASP A 99 -13.50 -5.16 -7.86
CA ASP A 99 -12.70 -3.99 -8.26
C ASP A 99 -12.57 -3.88 -9.78
N LEU A 100 -12.41 -5.01 -10.49
CA LEU A 100 -12.39 -5.01 -11.95
C LEU A 100 -13.74 -4.61 -12.53
N GLU A 101 -14.84 -5.15 -12.00
CA GLU A 101 -16.17 -4.81 -12.47
C GLU A 101 -16.46 -3.32 -12.23
N ARG A 102 -16.05 -2.80 -11.06
CA ARG A 102 -16.12 -1.37 -10.77
C ARG A 102 -15.29 -0.53 -11.75
N ARG A 103 -14.08 -0.98 -12.09
CA ARG A 103 -13.21 -0.32 -13.09
C ARG A 103 -13.78 -0.39 -14.50
N ARG A 104 -14.41 -1.51 -14.89
CA ARG A 104 -15.15 -1.65 -16.16
C ARG A 104 -16.27 -0.63 -16.25
N GLN A 105 -17.09 -0.59 -15.21
CA GLN A 105 -18.23 0.31 -15.11
C GLN A 105 -17.78 1.78 -15.18
N LEU A 106 -16.68 2.13 -14.48
CA LEU A 106 -16.08 3.46 -14.56
C LEU A 106 -15.67 3.83 -16.00
N LEU A 107 -14.99 2.94 -16.73
CA LEU A 107 -14.61 3.22 -18.12
C LEU A 107 -15.81 3.43 -19.04
N ILE A 108 -16.91 2.70 -18.81
CA ILE A 108 -18.17 2.87 -19.54
C ILE A 108 -18.77 4.25 -19.25
N GLU A 109 -18.87 4.61 -17.97
CA GLU A 109 -19.45 5.89 -17.52
C GLU A 109 -18.66 7.09 -18.05
N LEU A 110 -17.33 7.03 -17.98
CA LEU A 110 -16.45 8.06 -18.55
C LEU A 110 -16.62 8.18 -20.07
N GLY A 111 -16.79 7.05 -20.76
CA GLY A 111 -17.04 7.03 -22.20
C GLY A 111 -18.39 7.64 -22.59
N GLN A 112 -19.41 7.46 -21.76
CA GLN A 112 -20.74 8.05 -21.95
C GLN A 112 -20.77 9.55 -21.65
N ARG A 113 -20.03 10.01 -20.64
CA ARG A 113 -19.92 11.43 -20.27
C ARG A 113 -19.09 12.23 -21.25
N SER A 114 -18.13 11.60 -21.91
CA SER A 114 -17.25 12.30 -22.85
C SER A 114 -18.00 12.65 -24.14
N SER A 115 -17.85 13.90 -24.60
CA SER A 115 -18.34 14.33 -25.92
C SER A 115 -17.32 14.10 -27.04
N GLU A 116 -16.04 13.88 -26.69
CA GLU A 116 -14.95 13.75 -27.65
C GLU A 116 -14.74 12.31 -28.12
N GLU A 117 -14.80 12.06 -29.43
CA GLU A 117 -14.66 10.70 -29.99
C GLU A 117 -13.27 10.10 -29.73
N ARG A 118 -12.22 10.92 -29.68
CA ARG A 118 -10.85 10.47 -29.32
C ARG A 118 -10.78 9.91 -27.91
N THR A 119 -11.46 10.55 -26.95
CA THR A 119 -11.51 10.10 -25.55
C THR A 119 -12.32 8.82 -25.44
N LYS A 120 -13.45 8.73 -26.17
CA LYS A 120 -14.23 7.49 -26.25
C LYS A 120 -13.42 6.33 -26.79
N GLU A 121 -12.68 6.53 -27.88
CA GLU A 121 -11.86 5.46 -28.45
C GLU A 121 -10.70 5.06 -27.52
N ALA A 122 -10.07 6.01 -26.83
CA ALA A 122 -9.06 5.71 -25.82
C ALA A 122 -9.64 4.85 -24.68
N LEU A 123 -10.82 5.19 -24.16
CA LEU A 123 -11.52 4.42 -23.13
C LEU A 123 -11.96 3.04 -23.62
N ARG A 124 -12.45 2.92 -24.87
CA ARG A 124 -12.76 1.62 -25.50
C ARG A 124 -11.52 0.75 -25.62
N SER A 125 -10.38 1.32 -26.00
CA SER A 125 -9.09 0.61 -26.07
C SER A 125 -8.66 0.09 -24.69
N GLY A 126 -8.79 0.92 -23.66
CA GLY A 126 -8.58 0.52 -22.26
C GLY A 126 -9.51 -0.61 -21.82
N TYR A 127 -10.80 -0.50 -22.14
CA TYR A 127 -11.80 -1.51 -21.82
C TYR A 127 -11.49 -2.87 -22.48
N ARG A 128 -11.14 -2.88 -23.78
CA ARG A 128 -10.72 -4.11 -24.48
C ARG A 128 -9.53 -4.78 -23.80
N ALA A 129 -8.55 -3.99 -23.37
CA ALA A 129 -7.38 -4.51 -22.66
C ALA A 129 -7.71 -5.05 -21.27
N LEU A 130 -8.72 -4.49 -20.62
CA LEU A 130 -9.17 -4.93 -19.31
C LEU A 130 -10.00 -6.21 -19.37
N VAL A 131 -10.75 -6.42 -20.46
CA VAL A 131 -11.54 -7.65 -20.70
C VAL A 131 -10.65 -8.80 -21.18
N GLY A 132 -9.64 -8.52 -22.01
CA GLY A 132 -8.77 -9.53 -22.62
C GLY A 132 -7.59 -9.99 -21.77
N ALA A 133 -7.49 -9.59 -20.49
CA ALA A 133 -6.35 -9.89 -19.65
C ALA A 133 -6.61 -11.06 -18.69
N ASP A 134 -5.70 -12.04 -18.67
CA ASP A 134 -5.79 -13.23 -17.82
C ASP A 134 -5.55 -12.93 -16.32
N ASN A 135 -4.84 -11.84 -16.00
CA ASN A 135 -4.55 -11.44 -14.61
C ASN A 135 -5.24 -10.10 -14.24
N PRO A 136 -6.15 -10.09 -13.25
CA PRO A 136 -6.83 -8.90 -12.73
C PRO A 136 -5.94 -7.75 -12.23
N ALA A 137 -4.79 -8.06 -11.64
CA ALA A 137 -3.93 -7.03 -11.07
C ALA A 137 -3.17 -6.27 -12.17
N ASP A 138 -2.72 -6.99 -13.20
CA ASP A 138 -2.00 -6.43 -14.33
C ASP A 138 -2.95 -5.80 -15.36
N SER A 139 -4.21 -6.24 -15.41
CA SER A 139 -5.19 -5.78 -16.40
C SER A 139 -5.54 -4.31 -16.25
N TRP A 140 -5.69 -3.79 -15.04
CA TRP A 140 -5.96 -2.37 -14.82
C TRP A 140 -4.77 -1.50 -15.22
N LYS A 141 -3.57 -1.89 -14.83
CA LYS A 141 -2.34 -1.17 -15.18
C LYS A 141 -2.14 -1.15 -16.70
N ALA A 142 -2.40 -2.27 -17.37
CA ALA A 142 -2.35 -2.38 -18.82
C ALA A 142 -3.45 -1.56 -19.52
N ALA A 143 -4.66 -1.54 -18.98
CA ALA A 143 -5.77 -0.75 -19.49
C ALA A 143 -5.49 0.75 -19.36
N ARG A 144 -5.07 1.22 -18.18
CA ARG A 144 -4.67 2.60 -17.92
C ARG A 144 -3.54 3.04 -18.84
N LYS A 145 -2.51 2.21 -18.99
CA LYS A 145 -1.40 2.48 -19.92
C LYS A 145 -1.91 2.69 -21.35
N ARG A 146 -2.79 1.82 -21.85
CA ARG A 146 -3.37 1.95 -23.20
C ARG A 146 -4.22 3.20 -23.39
N ILE A 147 -4.99 3.59 -22.36
CA ILE A 147 -5.76 4.83 -22.38
C ILE A 147 -4.81 6.02 -22.53
N LEU A 148 -3.78 6.09 -21.67
CA LEU A 148 -2.80 7.18 -21.71
C LEU A 148 -2.04 7.25 -23.04
N GLU A 149 -1.66 6.09 -23.60
CA GLU A 149 -1.00 6.02 -24.91
C GLU A 149 -1.91 6.50 -26.04
N ALA A 150 -3.18 6.09 -26.05
CA ALA A 150 -4.15 6.53 -27.05
C ALA A 150 -4.45 8.04 -26.95
N LEU A 151 -4.58 8.56 -25.73
CA LEU A 151 -4.76 9.99 -25.50
C LEU A 151 -3.54 10.79 -25.96
N ARG A 152 -2.32 10.33 -25.64
CA ARG A 152 -1.07 10.96 -26.09
C ARG A 152 -0.95 10.98 -27.62
N ALA A 153 -1.30 9.88 -28.28
CA ALA A 153 -1.26 9.80 -29.74
C ALA A 153 -2.25 10.76 -30.42
N GLY A 154 -3.34 11.11 -29.73
CA GLY A 154 -4.36 12.06 -30.20
C GLY A 154 -4.16 13.52 -29.76
N LEU A 155 -3.04 13.84 -29.11
CA LEU A 155 -2.73 15.21 -28.70
C LEU A 155 -2.37 16.08 -29.90
N ARG A 156 -2.90 17.30 -29.91
CA ARG A 156 -2.45 18.34 -30.83
C ARG A 156 -1.09 18.92 -30.39
N PRO A 157 -0.30 19.51 -31.30
CA PRO A 157 1.02 20.06 -30.96
C PRO A 157 0.99 21.12 -29.84
N ASP A 158 -0.07 21.93 -29.79
CA ASP A 158 -0.30 22.93 -28.74
C ASP A 158 -0.61 22.30 -27.38
N GLU A 159 -1.41 21.23 -27.37
CA GLU A 159 -1.71 20.45 -26.16
C GLU A 159 -0.45 19.76 -25.64
N HIS A 160 0.36 19.18 -26.54
CA HIS A 160 1.64 18.56 -26.19
C HIS A 160 2.61 19.57 -25.55
N ALA A 161 2.77 20.74 -26.17
CA ALA A 161 3.64 21.79 -25.66
C ALA A 161 3.17 22.35 -24.31
N ARG A 162 1.85 22.39 -24.07
CA ARG A 162 1.27 22.79 -22.78
C ARG A 162 1.60 21.77 -21.69
N ILE A 163 1.30 20.48 -21.94
CA ILE A 163 1.56 19.39 -20.98
C ILE A 163 3.05 19.32 -20.63
N GLU A 164 3.93 19.43 -21.62
CA GLU A 164 5.37 19.38 -21.40
C GLU A 164 5.88 20.55 -20.55
N ARG A 165 5.37 21.76 -20.79
CA ARG A 165 5.71 22.94 -20.00
C ARG A 165 5.28 22.79 -18.54
N ASP A 166 4.05 22.35 -18.32
CA ASP A 166 3.52 22.17 -16.98
C ASP A 166 4.26 21.05 -16.23
N ALA A 167 4.62 19.96 -16.92
CA ALA A 167 5.37 18.86 -16.33
C ALA A 167 6.82 19.20 -15.94
N ARG A 168 7.44 20.20 -16.58
CA ARG A 168 8.80 20.66 -16.25
C ARG A 168 8.84 21.54 -15.00
N ARG A 169 7.70 22.11 -14.59
CA ARG A 169 7.62 23.04 -13.45
C ARG A 169 8.11 22.35 -12.17
N GLY A 170 9.05 22.98 -11.47
CA GLY A 170 9.58 22.46 -10.20
C GLY A 170 10.65 21.36 -10.33
N THR A 171 11.12 21.04 -11.54
CA THR A 171 12.18 20.03 -11.74
C THR A 171 13.61 20.58 -11.68
N GLU A 172 13.77 21.89 -11.55
CA GLU A 172 15.05 22.61 -11.65
C GLU A 172 16.04 22.26 -10.52
N VAL A 173 15.52 21.86 -9.36
CA VAL A 173 16.30 21.53 -8.16
C VAL A 173 16.41 20.02 -7.90
N MET A 174 15.87 19.19 -8.80
CA MET A 174 15.84 17.74 -8.64
C MET A 174 17.04 17.07 -9.32
N ALA A 175 17.49 15.95 -8.75
CA ALA A 175 18.43 15.06 -9.44
C ALA A 175 17.81 14.55 -10.78
N PRO A 176 18.62 14.28 -11.82
CA PRO A 176 18.11 13.93 -13.16
C PRO A 176 17.07 12.81 -13.17
N ASP A 177 17.31 11.72 -12.44
CA ASP A 177 16.38 10.58 -12.37
C ASP A 177 15.07 10.94 -11.65
N ALA A 178 15.16 11.72 -10.58
CA ALA A 178 14.01 12.22 -9.84
C ALA A 178 13.20 13.21 -10.69
N ALA A 179 13.88 14.06 -11.46
CA ALA A 179 13.26 14.99 -12.41
C ALA A 179 12.52 14.27 -13.53
N MET A 180 13.11 13.20 -14.10
CA MET A 180 12.46 12.36 -15.12
C MET A 180 11.21 11.68 -14.58
N ALA A 181 11.30 11.04 -13.40
CA ALA A 181 10.17 10.39 -12.76
C ALA A 181 9.06 11.40 -12.39
N HIS A 182 9.44 12.59 -11.90
CA HIS A 182 8.50 13.66 -11.60
C HIS A 182 7.78 14.13 -12.87
N ARG A 183 8.52 14.42 -13.96
CA ARG A 183 7.95 14.82 -15.25
C ARG A 183 6.98 13.79 -15.77
N ALA A 184 7.33 12.51 -15.76
CA ALA A 184 6.45 11.44 -16.22
C ALA A 184 5.12 11.42 -15.46
N ARG A 185 5.16 11.53 -14.12
CA ARG A 185 3.96 11.60 -13.27
C ARG A 185 3.14 12.86 -13.54
N GLN A 186 3.78 14.01 -13.68
CA GLN A 186 3.07 15.25 -13.99
C GLN A 186 2.44 15.22 -15.38
N GLN A 187 3.11 14.66 -16.38
CA GLN A 187 2.55 14.49 -17.72
C GLN A 187 1.30 13.62 -17.71
N GLU A 188 1.31 12.50 -16.97
CA GLU A 188 0.12 11.66 -16.81
C GLU A 188 -1.02 12.43 -16.15
N ARG A 189 -0.72 13.15 -15.07
CA ARG A 189 -1.70 13.96 -14.35
C ARG A 189 -2.33 15.03 -15.24
N CYS A 190 -1.52 15.86 -15.89
CA CYS A 190 -2.01 16.91 -16.79
C CYS A 190 -2.82 16.35 -17.96
N LEU A 191 -2.46 15.15 -18.44
CA LEU A 191 -3.21 14.47 -19.49
C LEU A 191 -4.60 14.06 -18.99
N LEU A 192 -4.69 13.43 -17.82
CA LEU A 192 -5.97 13.03 -17.24
C LEU A 192 -6.85 14.24 -16.93
N GLU A 193 -6.28 15.30 -16.35
CA GLU A 193 -6.99 16.57 -16.08
C GLU A 193 -7.53 17.21 -17.38
N LEU A 194 -6.73 17.24 -18.46
CA LEU A 194 -7.15 17.81 -19.75
C LEU A 194 -8.38 17.11 -20.34
N PHE A 195 -8.49 15.80 -20.14
CA PHE A 195 -9.59 14.99 -20.65
C PHE A 195 -10.71 14.73 -19.63
N GLY A 196 -10.62 15.31 -18.43
CA GLY A 196 -11.60 15.14 -17.35
C GLY A 196 -11.69 13.70 -16.84
N LEU A 197 -10.55 13.01 -16.75
CA LEU A 197 -10.42 11.60 -16.36
C LEU A 197 -9.67 11.45 -15.03
N ASP A 198 -9.90 12.37 -14.08
CA ASP A 198 -9.23 12.37 -12.78
C ASP A 198 -9.51 11.10 -11.96
N GLU A 199 -10.65 10.44 -12.20
CA GLU A 199 -11.01 9.16 -11.58
C GLU A 199 -10.07 8.00 -12.00
N LEU A 200 -9.17 8.20 -12.97
CA LEU A 200 -8.15 7.22 -13.40
C LEU A 200 -6.78 7.39 -12.69
N GLN A 201 -6.69 8.28 -11.69
CA GLN A 201 -5.49 8.39 -10.83
C GLN A 201 -5.45 7.20 -9.84
N ASP A 202 -4.26 6.62 -9.65
CA ASP A 202 -4.03 5.46 -8.74
C ASP A 202 -4.10 5.83 -7.26
#